data_AF-A0A560BM86-F1
#
_entry.id   AF-A0A560BM86-F1
#
_cell.length_a   1.000
_cell.length_b   1.000
_cell.length_c   1.000
_cell.angle_alpha   90.00
_cell.angle_beta   90.00
_cell.angle_gamma   90.00
#
_symmetry.space_group_name_H-M   'P 1'
#
loop_
_entity.id
_entity.type
_entity.pdbx_description
1 polymer ?
#
loop_
_entity_poly.entity_id
_entity_poly.type
_entity_poly.pdbx_seq_one_letter_code
_entity_poly.pdbx_strand_id
1 'polypeptide(L)'
;MSKKANIPLDDDDDDAVLAQRISDTAKQQGIPSLTPAPVSSSPANPRRPIKIEVTDELFDALTIAAAQQRVTKRHLILTALRDAGFPISDADLREDGRRLRGSRKE
;
A
#
# COMPACT_ATOMS: atom_id res chain seq x y z
N MET A 1 12.70 15.17 -51.22
CA MET A 1 12.32 16.46 -50.62
C MET A 1 11.92 16.23 -49.17
N SER A 2 12.86 16.35 -48.24
CA SER A 2 12.61 16.08 -46.82
C SER A 2 12.15 17.38 -46.14
N LYS A 3 10.87 17.45 -45.79
CA LYS A 3 10.30 18.58 -45.03
C LYS A 3 10.90 18.55 -43.62
N LYS A 4 11.80 19.47 -43.31
CA LYS A 4 12.22 19.78 -41.95
C LYS A 4 11.04 20.49 -41.28
N ALA A 5 10.38 19.82 -40.34
CA ALA A 5 9.41 20.45 -39.47
C ALA A 5 10.17 21.37 -38.51
N ASN A 6 9.91 22.67 -38.63
CA ASN A 6 10.41 23.68 -37.72
C ASN A 6 9.61 23.56 -36.41
N ILE A 7 10.26 23.15 -35.33
CA ILE A 7 9.64 23.05 -34.00
C ILE A 7 9.97 24.35 -33.27
N PRO A 8 8.99 25.22 -32.96
CA PRO A 8 9.22 26.35 -32.06
C PRO A 8 9.48 25.81 -30.65
N LEU A 9 10.62 26.21 -30.07
CA LEU A 9 10.94 26.00 -28.66
C LEU A 9 10.40 27.23 -27.91
N ASP A 10 9.18 27.15 -27.39
CA ASP A 10 8.67 28.08 -26.39
C ASP A 10 8.58 27.28 -25.07
N ASP A 11 9.55 27.51 -24.20
CA ASP A 11 9.70 26.93 -22.87
C ASP A 11 8.59 27.44 -21.93
N ASP A 12 7.69 26.56 -21.45
CA ASP A 12 7.20 26.52 -20.04
C ASP A 12 5.99 25.57 -19.77
N ASP A 13 5.35 24.92 -20.77
CA ASP A 13 4.12 24.11 -20.54
C ASP A 13 4.10 22.69 -21.17
N ASP A 14 5.23 22.17 -21.68
CA ASP A 14 5.24 20.98 -22.54
C ASP A 14 5.09 19.62 -21.82
N ASP A 15 5.49 19.50 -20.56
CA ASP A 15 5.58 18.19 -19.89
C ASP A 15 4.21 17.50 -19.72
N ALA A 16 3.16 18.27 -19.41
CA ALA A 16 1.81 17.73 -19.22
C ALA A 16 1.19 17.26 -20.55
N VAL A 17 1.42 18.02 -21.62
CA VAL A 17 0.91 17.71 -22.97
C VAL A 17 1.64 16.51 -23.55
N LEU A 18 2.95 16.42 -23.31
CA LEU A 18 3.78 15.29 -23.70
C LEU A 18 3.32 14.00 -22.99
N ALA A 19 3.11 14.07 -21.67
CA ALA A 19 2.63 12.94 -20.87
C ALA A 19 1.26 12.40 -21.34
N GLN A 20 0.36 13.30 -21.73
CA GLN A 20 -0.95 12.92 -22.25
C GLN A 20 -0.84 12.24 -23.61
N ARG A 21 -0.03 12.79 -24.54
CA ARG A 21 0.22 12.16 -25.85
C ARG A 21 0.87 10.78 -25.74
N ILE A 22 1.82 10.59 -24.81
CA ILE A 22 2.45 9.29 -24.55
C ILE A 22 1.40 8.28 -24.07
N SER A 23 0.52 8.70 -23.16
CA SER A 23 -0.54 7.86 -22.59
C SER A 23 -1.57 7.42 -23.65
N ASP A 24 -1.97 8.34 -24.53
CA ASP A 24 -2.95 8.05 -25.59
C ASP A 24 -2.35 7.15 -26.69
N THR A 25 -1.08 7.36 -27.04
CA THR A 25 -0.36 6.50 -27.98
C THR A 25 -0.21 5.08 -27.42
N ALA A 26 0.08 4.93 -26.13
CA ALA A 26 0.18 3.62 -25.48
C ALA A 26 -1.15 2.85 -25.48
N LYS A 27 -2.28 3.54 -25.25
CA LYS A 27 -3.63 2.96 -25.36
C LYS A 27 -3.94 2.49 -26.79
N GLN A 28 -3.58 3.28 -27.80
CA GLN A 28 -3.82 2.94 -29.21
C GLN A 28 -2.97 1.76 -29.68
N GLN A 29 -1.74 1.63 -29.17
CA GLN A 29 -0.82 0.54 -29.53
C GLN A 29 -1.00 -0.72 -28.68
N GLY A 30 -1.96 -0.74 -27.74
CA GLY A 30 -2.25 -1.91 -26.91
C GLY A 30 -1.10 -2.30 -25.97
N ILE A 31 -0.24 -1.35 -25.61
CA ILE A 31 0.91 -1.59 -24.73
C ILE A 31 0.38 -1.76 -23.31
N PRO A 32 0.58 -2.91 -22.64
CA PRO A 32 0.12 -3.09 -21.27
C PRO A 32 0.84 -2.11 -20.35
N SER A 33 0.06 -1.26 -19.67
CA SER A 33 0.60 -0.32 -18.69
C SER A 33 1.19 -1.07 -17.51
N LEU A 34 2.47 -0.83 -17.21
CA LEU A 34 3.13 -1.33 -15.99
C LEU A 34 2.76 -0.50 -14.75
N THR A 35 2.00 0.58 -14.92
CA THR A 35 1.50 1.38 -13.81
C THR A 35 0.39 0.60 -13.10
N PRO A 36 0.59 0.20 -11.83
CA PRO A 36 -0.45 -0.49 -11.08
C PRO A 36 -1.68 0.43 -11.00
N ALA A 37 -2.86 -0.13 -11.28
CA ALA A 37 -4.11 0.58 -11.10
C ALA A 37 -4.17 1.14 -9.66
N PRO A 38 -4.63 2.39 -9.45
CA PRO A 38 -4.78 2.92 -8.12
C PRO A 38 -5.72 2.01 -7.34
N VAL A 39 -5.16 1.27 -6.38
CA VAL A 39 -5.95 0.46 -5.46
C VAL A 39 -6.83 1.44 -4.68
N SER A 40 -8.15 1.31 -4.86
CA SER A 40 -9.11 2.08 -4.08
C SER A 40 -8.93 1.72 -2.61
N SER A 41 -8.19 2.56 -1.88
CA SER A 41 -8.09 2.45 -0.44
C SER A 41 -9.42 2.93 0.12
N SER A 42 -10.32 1.99 0.40
CA SER A 42 -11.50 2.27 1.22
C SER A 42 -11.07 3.09 2.44
N PRO A 43 -11.75 4.19 2.79
CA PRO A 43 -11.33 5.04 3.89
C PRO A 43 -11.26 4.20 5.16
N ALA A 44 -10.04 4.05 5.70
CA ALA A 44 -9.83 3.33 6.94
C ALA A 44 -10.52 4.11 8.07
N ASN A 45 -11.35 3.44 8.86
CA ASN A 45 -11.92 4.04 10.07
C ASN A 45 -10.80 4.65 10.93
N PRO A 46 -11.05 5.79 11.60
CA PRO A 46 -10.03 6.45 12.40
C PRO A 46 -9.56 5.51 13.53
N ARG A 47 -8.26 5.22 13.55
CA ARG A 47 -7.64 4.35 14.56
C ARG A 47 -7.06 5.22 15.68
N ARG A 48 -7.32 4.84 16.93
CA ARG A 48 -6.72 5.47 18.12
C ARG A 48 -5.64 4.56 18.72
N PRO A 49 -4.47 5.09 19.11
CA PRO A 49 -3.41 4.29 19.73
C PRO A 49 -3.79 3.93 21.17
N ILE A 50 -3.43 2.72 21.58
CA ILE A 50 -3.54 2.25 22.97
C ILE A 50 -2.11 1.95 23.45
N LYS A 51 -1.71 2.51 24.59
CA LYS A 51 -0.44 2.23 25.26
C LYS A 51 -0.71 1.26 26.42
N ILE A 52 0.07 0.19 26.53
CA ILE A 52 -0.08 -0.86 27.54
C ILE A 52 1.31 -1.21 28.04
N GLU A 53 1.44 -1.39 29.35
CA GLU A 53 2.63 -1.94 29.99
C GLU A 53 2.39 -3.42 30.29
N VAL A 54 3.39 -4.25 30.02
CA VAL A 54 3.36 -5.69 30.25
C VAL A 54 4.71 -6.11 30.84
N THR A 55 4.74 -7.25 31.54
CA THR A 55 5.99 -7.87 32.00
C THR A 55 6.85 -8.30 30.81
N ASP A 56 8.18 -8.28 30.96
CA ASP A 56 9.13 -8.68 29.91
C ASP A 56 8.85 -10.10 29.39
N GLU A 57 8.57 -11.06 30.29
CA GLU A 57 8.24 -12.44 29.93
C GLU A 57 7.04 -12.54 28.97
N LEU A 58 5.98 -11.75 29.24
CA LEU A 58 4.80 -11.70 28.39
C LEU A 58 5.11 -11.03 27.05
N PHE A 59 5.94 -9.98 27.06
CA PHE A 59 6.35 -9.32 25.83
C PHE A 59 7.11 -10.27 24.89
N ASP A 60 8.00 -11.09 25.44
CA ASP A 60 8.77 -12.09 24.71
C ASP A 60 7.88 -13.22 24.21
N ALA A 61 6.99 -13.75 25.05
CA ALA A 61 6.01 -14.75 24.65
C ALA A 61 5.13 -14.26 23.48
N LEU A 62 4.67 -13.00 23.53
CA LEU A 62 3.93 -12.37 22.42
C LEU A 62 4.78 -12.21 21.15
N THR A 63 6.08 -11.92 21.28
CA THR A 63 7.01 -11.87 20.13
C THR A 63 7.10 -13.22 19.44
N ILE A 64 7.32 -14.28 20.22
CA ILE A 64 7.49 -15.65 19.71
C ILE A 64 6.18 -16.11 19.05
N ALA A 65 5.04 -15.93 19.71
CA ALA A 65 3.73 -16.32 19.18
C ALA A 65 3.40 -15.60 17.87
N ALA A 66 3.67 -14.28 17.80
CA ALA A 66 3.43 -13.49 16.60
C ALA A 66 4.30 -13.98 15.43
N ALA A 67 5.57 -14.31 15.69
CA ALA A 67 6.49 -14.83 14.67
C ALA A 67 6.04 -16.21 14.14
N GLN A 68 5.66 -17.13 15.03
CA GLN A 68 5.19 -18.48 14.66
C GLN A 68 3.94 -18.44 13.79
N GLN A 69 2.98 -17.58 14.15
CA GLN A 69 1.72 -17.42 13.41
C GLN A 69 1.85 -16.49 12.19
N ARG A 70 3.02 -15.87 11.99
CA ARG A 70 3.29 -14.87 10.94
C ARG A 70 2.36 -13.65 11.00
N VAL A 71 1.90 -13.29 12.18
CA VAL A 71 1.03 -12.14 12.46
C VAL A 71 1.75 -11.06 13.28
N THR A 72 1.07 -9.97 13.60
CA THR A 72 1.61 -8.93 14.48
C THR A 72 1.14 -9.12 15.92
N LYS A 73 1.87 -8.55 16.90
CA LYS A 73 1.39 -8.50 18.30
C LYS A 73 0.02 -7.84 18.41
N ARG A 74 -0.22 -6.77 17.63
CA ARG A 74 -1.53 -6.10 17.55
C ARG A 74 -2.63 -7.08 17.12
N HIS A 75 -2.37 -7.94 16.14
CA HIS A 75 -3.33 -8.95 15.70
C HIS A 75 -3.67 -9.91 16.86
N LEU A 76 -2.67 -10.44 17.57
CA LEU A 76 -2.91 -11.31 18.74
C LEU A 76 -3.78 -10.63 19.80
N ILE A 77 -3.47 -9.37 20.11
CA ILE A 77 -4.23 -8.58 21.10
C ILE A 77 -5.68 -8.38 20.63
N LEU A 78 -5.90 -8.02 19.36
CA LEU A 78 -7.25 -7.84 18.82
C LEU A 78 -8.02 -9.16 18.78
N THR A 79 -7.38 -10.28 18.46
CA THR A 79 -8.00 -11.60 18.51
C THR A 79 -8.44 -11.95 19.94
N ALA A 80 -7.56 -11.77 20.93
CA ALA A 80 -7.90 -12.02 22.32
C ALA A 80 -9.04 -11.12 22.83
N LEU A 81 -9.08 -9.85 22.40
CA LEU A 81 -10.19 -8.95 22.72
C LEU A 81 -11.50 -9.39 22.04
N ARG A 82 -11.44 -9.88 20.80
CA ARG A 82 -12.63 -10.42 20.13
C ARG A 82 -13.15 -11.65 20.87
N ASP A 83 -12.26 -12.54 21.29
CA ASP A 83 -12.60 -13.75 22.04
C ASP A 83 -13.16 -13.41 23.43
N ALA A 84 -12.76 -12.27 24.01
CA ALA A 84 -13.35 -11.70 25.22
C ALA A 84 -14.71 -10.99 25.00
N GLY A 85 -15.21 -10.93 23.76
CA GLY A 85 -16.52 -10.38 23.41
C GLY A 85 -16.54 -8.91 22.98
N PHE A 86 -15.39 -8.28 22.73
CA PHE A 86 -15.35 -6.90 22.21
C PHE A 86 -15.74 -6.85 20.72
N PRO A 87 -16.43 -5.78 20.26
CA PRO A 87 -16.88 -5.65 18.88
C PRO A 87 -15.70 -5.33 17.95
N ILE A 88 -15.09 -6.37 17.40
CA ILE A 88 -13.96 -6.27 16.46
C ILE A 88 -14.38 -6.90 15.14
N SER A 89 -14.27 -6.13 14.05
CA SER A 89 -14.58 -6.62 12.72
C SER A 89 -13.42 -7.43 12.12
N ASP A 90 -13.70 -8.37 11.21
CA ASP A 90 -12.65 -9.11 10.51
C ASP A 90 -11.74 -8.20 9.66
N ALA A 91 -12.27 -7.04 9.23
CA ALA A 91 -11.48 -6.04 8.53
C ALA A 91 -10.37 -5.43 9.40
N ASP A 92 -10.56 -5.37 10.72
CA ASP A 92 -9.57 -4.86 11.67
C ASP A 92 -8.46 -5.87 11.97
N LEU A 93 -8.74 -7.16 11.75
CA LEU A 93 -7.81 -8.27 11.93
C LEU A 93 -6.93 -8.54 10.71
N ARG A 94 -7.13 -7.82 9.59
CA ARG A 94 -6.25 -7.96 8.42
C ARG A 94 -4.79 -7.77 8.81
N GLU A 95 -3.98 -8.75 8.41
CA GLU A 95 -2.54 -8.74 8.65
C GLU A 95 -1.92 -7.44 8.15
N ASP A 96 -0.98 -6.91 8.94
CA ASP A 96 -0.30 -5.67 8.62
C ASP A 96 0.52 -5.86 7.33
N GLY A 97 0.08 -5.21 6.25
CA GLY A 97 0.68 -5.24 4.91
C GLY A 97 2.12 -4.72 4.84
N ARG A 98 2.78 -4.47 5.98
CA ARG A 98 4.23 -4.19 6.08
C ARG A 98 5.09 -5.25 5.40
N ARG A 99 4.61 -6.50 5.26
CA ARG A 99 5.34 -7.54 4.50
C ARG A 99 5.37 -7.28 2.98
N LEU A 100 4.46 -6.46 2.45
CA LEU A 100 4.41 -6.11 1.02
C LEU A 100 5.31 -4.92 0.64
N ARG A 101 5.85 -4.17 1.61
CA ARG A 101 6.74 -3.03 1.33
C ARG A 101 8.20 -3.43 1.03
N GLY A 102 8.54 -4.71 1.17
CA GLY A 102 9.91 -5.23 1.05
C GLY A 102 10.22 -6.04 -0.21
N SER A 103 9.24 -6.35 -1.07
CA SER A 103 9.53 -7.03 -2.34
C SER A 103 10.18 -6.03 -3.30
N ARG A 104 11.51 -5.89 -3.19
CA ARG A 104 12.34 -5.40 -4.28
C ARG A 104 12.08 -6.36 -5.45
N LYS A 105 11.47 -5.82 -6.50
CA LYS A 105 11.26 -6.50 -7.78
C LYS A 105 12.65 -6.75 -8.36
N GLU A 106 13.14 -7.99 -8.32
CA GLU A 106 14.23 -8.45 -9.20
C GLU A 106 13.69 -8.72 -10.60
#